data_AF-A0A7K0PX22-F1
#
_entry.id   AF-A0A7K0PX22-F1
#
_cell.length_a   1.000
_cell.length_b   1.000
_cell.length_c   1.000
_cell.angle_alpha   90.00
_cell.angle_beta   90.00
_cell.angle_gamma   90.00
#
_symmetry.space_group_name_H-M   'P 1'
#
loop_
_entity.id
_entity.type
_entity.pdbx_description
1 polymer ?
#
loop_
_entity_poly.entity_id
_entity_poly.type
_entity_poly.pdbx_seq_one_letter_code
_entity_poly.pdbx_strand_id
1 'polypeptide(L)'
;MGRVTTTVIGAGIAGIAAARALSDADQPVRVLDRGRRPGGRMSGRELHGRVVDLGASYLTAAEGSEFADVVADWVARGVAREWTDTFSIAGPDGITDRKTGPMRYGAAGGMRSLVLDLARDL
;
A
#
# COMPACT_ATOMS: atom_id res chain seq x y z
N MET A 1 -24.84 -17.55 22.33
CA MET A 1 -23.51 -17.00 22.66
C MET A 1 -23.23 -15.89 21.65
N GLY A 2 -23.02 -14.65 22.09
CA GLY A 2 -22.71 -13.54 21.15
C GLY A 2 -21.41 -13.82 20.41
N ARG A 3 -21.39 -13.54 19.10
CA ARG A 3 -20.21 -13.72 18.25
C ARG A 3 -19.09 -12.80 18.79
N VAL A 4 -17.97 -13.38 19.23
CA VAL A 4 -16.81 -12.59 19.67
C VAL A 4 -16.24 -11.86 18.47
N THR A 5 -16.09 -10.54 18.57
CA THR A 5 -15.54 -9.71 17.49
C THR A 5 -14.05 -9.52 17.71
N THR A 6 -13.23 -9.94 16.75
CA THR A 6 -11.79 -9.69 16.76
C THR A 6 -11.54 -8.20 16.55
N THR A 7 -10.71 -7.60 17.40
CA THR A 7 -10.33 -6.19 17.26
C THR A 7 -8.90 -6.10 16.76
N VAL A 8 -8.72 -5.52 15.57
CA VAL A 8 -7.42 -5.19 14.99
C VAL A 8 -7.07 -3.75 15.34
N ILE A 9 -5.88 -3.53 15.92
CA ILE A 9 -5.40 -2.20 16.28
C ILE A 9 -4.38 -1.74 15.23
N GLY A 10 -4.77 -0.74 14.44
CA GLY A 10 -4.00 -0.14 13.36
C GLY A 10 -4.62 -0.40 11.99
N ALA A 11 -5.06 0.65 11.32
CA ALA A 11 -5.58 0.67 9.94
C ALA A 11 -4.47 0.99 8.92
N GLY A 12 -3.27 0.45 9.12
CA GLY A 12 -2.24 0.37 8.09
C GLY A 12 -2.41 -0.88 7.22
N ILE A 13 -1.57 -1.06 6.19
CA ILE A 13 -1.69 -2.19 5.25
C ILE A 13 -1.74 -3.56 5.95
N ALA A 14 -0.91 -3.77 6.98
CA ALA A 14 -0.88 -5.03 7.72
C ALA A 14 -2.19 -5.31 8.48
N GLY A 15 -2.74 -4.29 9.17
CA GLY A 15 -3.97 -4.45 9.93
C GLY A 15 -5.20 -4.57 9.04
N ILE A 16 -5.24 -3.83 7.92
CA ILE A 16 -6.31 -3.99 6.92
C ILE A 16 -6.22 -5.35 6.23
N ALA A 17 -5.03 -5.84 5.89
CA ALA A 17 -4.86 -7.20 5.34
C ALA A 17 -5.34 -8.27 6.32
N ALA A 18 -5.00 -8.15 7.61
CA ALA A 18 -5.49 -9.07 8.63
C ALA A 18 -7.02 -9.02 8.79
N ALA A 19 -7.59 -7.82 8.79
CA ALA A 19 -9.05 -7.64 8.85
C ALA A 19 -9.75 -8.21 7.61
N ARG A 20 -9.14 -8.04 6.43
CA ARG A 20 -9.63 -8.63 5.19
C ARG A 20 -9.67 -10.15 5.24
N ALA A 21 -8.57 -10.78 5.65
CA ALA A 21 -8.52 -12.24 5.80
C ALA A 21 -9.57 -12.77 6.81
N LEU A 22 -9.81 -12.04 7.91
CA LEU A 22 -10.87 -12.40 8.86
C LEU A 22 -12.27 -12.25 8.25
N SER A 23 -12.52 -11.14 7.54
CA SER A 23 -13.82 -10.88 6.91
C SER A 23 -14.13 -11.89 5.80
N ASP A 24 -13.14 -12.21 4.95
CA ASP A 24 -13.28 -13.21 3.89
C ASP A 24 -13.55 -14.62 4.46
N ALA A 25 -13.21 -14.85 5.73
CA ALA A 25 -13.52 -16.07 6.49
C ALA A 25 -14.80 -15.96 7.34
N ASP A 26 -15.67 -14.97 7.05
CA ASP A 26 -16.90 -14.67 7.76
C ASP A 26 -16.74 -14.42 9.27
N GLN A 27 -15.54 -14.07 9.73
CA GLN A 27 -15.27 -13.78 11.14
C GLN A 27 -15.55 -12.30 11.47
N PRO A 28 -16.32 -11.99 12.52
CA PRO A 28 -16.56 -10.60 12.89
C PRO A 28 -15.26 -9.91 13.27
N VAL A 29 -14.97 -8.79 12.61
CA VAL A 29 -13.78 -7.99 12.85
C VAL A 29 -14.13 -6.51 12.94
N ARG A 30 -13.39 -5.77 13.78
CA ARG A 30 -13.38 -4.31 13.79
C ARG A 30 -11.96 -3.81 13.76
N VAL A 31 -11.72 -2.75 13.00
CA VAL A 31 -10.41 -2.08 12.96
C VAL A 31 -10.48 -0.77 13.72
N LEU A 32 -9.53 -0.53 14.62
CA LEU A 32 -9.38 0.74 15.33
C LEU A 32 -8.04 1.37 14.98
N ASP A 33 -8.04 2.65 14.65
CA ASP A 33 -6.81 3.42 14.46
C ASP A 33 -6.96 4.78 15.15
N ARG A 34 -5.85 5.31 15.69
CA ARG A 34 -5.81 6.67 16.24
C ARG A 34 -5.88 7.73 15.13
N GLY A 35 -5.35 7.39 13.96
CA GLY A 35 -5.33 8.23 12.77
C GLY A 35 -6.72 8.46 12.21
N ARG A 36 -6.89 9.62 11.56
CA ARG A 36 -8.19 10.06 11.03
C ARG A 36 -8.65 9.29 9.80
N ARG A 37 -7.75 8.56 9.14
CA ARG A 37 -7.99 7.81 7.89
C ARG A 37 -7.03 6.61 7.82
N PRO A 38 -7.46 5.44 7.31
CA PRO A 38 -6.59 4.29 7.06
C PRO A 38 -5.40 4.63 6.16
N GLY A 39 -4.25 4.03 6.41
CA GLY A 39 -3.04 4.18 5.60
C GLY A 39 -1.74 4.03 6.37
N GLY A 40 -1.69 4.44 7.63
CA GLY A 40 -0.46 4.39 8.45
C GLY A 40 0.75 5.01 7.73
N ARG A 41 1.82 4.22 7.55
CA ARG A 41 3.04 4.63 6.84
C ARG A 41 2.89 4.78 5.32
N MET A 42 1.77 4.36 4.75
CA MET A 42 1.41 4.61 3.34
C MET A 42 0.55 5.88 3.22
N SER A 43 0.49 6.72 4.25
CA SER A 43 -0.24 7.97 4.19
C SER A 43 0.48 9.03 3.35
N GLY A 44 -0.33 9.85 2.70
CA GLY A 44 0.10 11.09 2.05
C GLY A 44 -0.78 12.29 2.45
N ARG A 45 -0.44 13.44 1.88
CA ARG A 45 -1.22 14.68 1.91
C ARG A 45 -1.52 15.14 0.50
N GLU A 46 -2.58 15.93 0.33
CA GLU A 46 -2.78 16.67 -0.89
C GLU A 46 -2.11 18.04 -0.77
N LEU A 47 -1.26 18.38 -1.72
CA LEU A 47 -0.59 19.68 -1.84
C LEU A 47 -0.83 20.21 -3.24
N HIS A 48 -1.46 21.38 -3.35
CA HIS A 48 -1.77 22.02 -4.64
C HIS A 48 -2.51 21.10 -5.64
N GLY A 49 -3.50 20.33 -5.15
CA GLY A 49 -4.28 19.39 -5.97
C GLY A 49 -3.53 18.12 -6.36
N ARG A 50 -2.36 17.84 -5.76
CA ARG A 50 -1.56 16.65 -6.03
C ARG A 50 -1.37 15.84 -4.77
N VAL A 51 -1.52 14.52 -4.88
CA VAL A 51 -1.22 13.62 -3.77
C VAL A 51 0.29 13.49 -3.62
N VAL A 52 0.77 13.63 -2.39
CA VAL A 52 2.18 13.51 -2.01
C VAL A 52 2.28 12.47 -0.90
N ASP A 53 2.93 11.35 -1.22
CA ASP A 53 3.24 10.31 -0.25
C ASP A 53 4.36 10.77 0.69
N LEU A 54 4.09 10.72 1.99
CA LEU A 54 5.03 11.19 3.02
C LEU A 54 5.81 10.04 3.69
N GLY A 55 5.37 8.80 3.49
CA GLY A 55 6.01 7.61 4.03
C GLY A 55 6.50 6.70 2.90
N ALA A 56 5.84 5.56 2.70
CA ALA A 56 6.17 4.67 1.60
C ALA A 56 6.03 5.40 0.27
N SER A 57 7.10 5.44 -0.53
CA SER A 57 7.12 6.12 -1.83
C SER A 57 6.82 5.17 -3.00
N TYR A 58 7.06 3.88 -2.79
CA TYR A 58 6.80 2.79 -3.74
C TYR A 58 6.76 1.46 -2.98
N LEU A 59 6.36 0.39 -3.67
CA LEU A 59 6.51 -0.99 -3.21
C LEU A 59 7.25 -1.84 -4.26
N THR A 60 7.77 -2.98 -3.82
CA THR A 60 8.27 -4.05 -4.70
C THR A 60 7.54 -5.33 -4.34
N ALA A 61 7.33 -6.20 -5.31
CA ALA A 61 6.80 -7.55 -5.08
C ALA A 61 7.82 -8.57 -5.58
N ALA A 62 8.11 -9.57 -4.75
CA ALA A 62 8.97 -10.67 -5.15
C ALA A 62 8.21 -11.58 -6.12
N GLU A 63 8.83 -11.92 -7.25
CA GLU A 63 8.23 -12.82 -8.24
C GLU A 63 7.85 -14.16 -7.60
N GLY A 64 6.64 -14.65 -7.93
CA GLY A 64 6.08 -15.89 -7.38
C GLY A 64 5.57 -15.82 -5.94
N SER A 65 5.58 -14.65 -5.28
CA SER A 65 4.95 -14.48 -3.96
C SER A 65 3.45 -14.22 -4.06
N GLU A 66 2.67 -14.62 -3.05
CA GLU A 66 1.24 -14.28 -2.96
C GLU A 66 0.99 -12.77 -3.02
N PHE A 67 1.95 -11.96 -2.55
CA PHE A 67 1.87 -10.50 -2.64
C PHE A 67 2.04 -9.99 -4.08
N ALA A 68 2.77 -10.70 -4.94
CA ALA A 68 2.87 -10.35 -6.36
C ALA A 68 1.51 -10.49 -7.07
N ASP A 69 0.69 -11.47 -6.71
CA ASP A 69 -0.65 -11.64 -7.27
C ASP A 69 -1.56 -10.46 -6.87
N VAL A 70 -1.48 -10.02 -5.61
CA VAL A 70 -2.20 -8.82 -5.13
C VAL A 70 -1.76 -7.57 -5.91
N VAL A 71 -0.45 -7.40 -6.13
CA VAL A 71 0.07 -6.25 -6.90
C VAL A 71 -0.34 -6.34 -8.37
N ALA A 72 -0.34 -7.53 -8.96
CA ALA A 72 -0.79 -7.76 -10.33
C ALA A 72 -2.28 -7.39 -10.50
N ASP A 73 -3.14 -7.78 -9.55
CA ASP A 73 -4.55 -7.35 -9.54
C ASP A 73 -4.69 -5.82 -9.42
N TRP A 74 -3.94 -5.18 -8.51
CA TRP A 74 -3.94 -3.72 -8.42
C TRP A 74 -3.51 -3.03 -9.72
N VAL A 75 -2.52 -3.57 -10.42
CA VAL A 75 -2.06 -3.05 -11.72
C VAL A 75 -3.12 -3.26 -12.78
N ALA A 76 -3.72 -4.46 -12.86
CA ALA A 76 -4.78 -4.76 -13.83
C ALA A 76 -6.00 -3.84 -13.66
N ARG A 77 -6.34 -3.48 -12.42
CA ARG A 77 -7.43 -2.54 -12.10
C ARG A 77 -7.01 -1.07 -12.15
N GLY A 78 -5.76 -0.75 -12.45
CA GLY A 78 -5.23 0.61 -12.53
C GLY A 78 -5.09 1.34 -11.19
N VAL A 79 -5.14 0.62 -10.06
CA VAL A 79 -4.94 1.19 -8.72
C VAL A 79 -3.45 1.40 -8.44
N ALA A 80 -2.63 0.44 -8.87
CA ALA A 80 -1.18 0.54 -8.92
C ALA A 80 -0.70 0.63 -10.37
N ARG A 81 0.56 1.02 -10.55
CA ARG A 81 1.26 1.01 -11.84
C ARG A 81 2.73 0.74 -11.64
N GLU A 82 3.37 0.20 -12.66
CA GLU A 82 4.83 0.22 -12.74
C GLU A 82 5.34 1.66 -12.69
N TRP A 83 6.39 1.87 -11.92
CA TRP A 83 7.02 3.17 -11.76
C TRP A 83 8.41 3.20 -12.38
N THR A 84 9.32 2.35 -11.88
CA THR A 84 10.68 2.21 -12.42
C THR A 84 11.38 0.99 -11.82
N ASP A 85 12.20 0.32 -12.60
CA ASP A 85 13.18 -0.67 -12.13
C ASP A 85 14.55 -0.03 -11.82
N THR A 86 14.78 1.19 -12.31
CA THR A 86 16.10 1.82 -12.37
C THR A 86 16.10 3.16 -11.65
N PHE A 87 17.09 3.36 -10.78
CA PHE A 87 17.36 4.63 -10.12
C PHE A 87 18.65 5.27 -10.65
N SER A 88 18.68 6.60 -10.69
CA SER A 88 19.90 7.38 -10.93
C SER A 88 20.59 7.66 -9.61
N ILE A 89 21.93 7.62 -9.60
CA ILE A 89 22.77 7.95 -8.46
C ILE A 89 23.34 9.35 -8.72
N ALA A 90 23.07 10.28 -7.81
CA ALA A 90 23.61 11.64 -7.86
C ALA A 90 24.75 11.79 -6.85
N GLY A 91 25.88 12.32 -7.32
CA GLY A 91 27.02 12.75 -6.52
C GLY A 91 27.26 14.25 -6.64
N PRO A 92 28.36 14.77 -6.05
CA PRO A 92 28.69 16.19 -6.09
C PRO A 92 28.80 16.78 -7.51
N ASP A 93 29.23 15.95 -8.48
CA ASP A 93 29.44 16.37 -9.87
C ASP A 93 28.23 16.10 -10.79
N GLY A 94 27.07 15.76 -10.21
CA GLY A 94 25.83 15.46 -10.93
C GLY A 94 25.44 13.98 -10.90
N ILE A 95 24.65 13.53 -11.88
CA ILE A 95 24.26 12.12 -12.01
C ILE A 95 25.47 11.32 -12.49
N THR A 96 25.97 10.42 -11.65
CA THR A 96 27.21 9.68 -11.89
C THR A 96 26.97 8.26 -12.38
N ASP A 97 25.82 7.66 -12.04
CA ASP A 97 25.56 6.25 -12.35
C ASP A 97 24.04 5.94 -12.36
N ARG A 98 23.68 4.73 -12.80
CA ARG A 98 22.32 4.17 -12.71
C ARG A 98 22.37 2.74 -12.19
N LYS A 99 21.42 2.41 -11.32
CA LYS A 99 21.28 1.07 -10.75
C LYS A 99 19.89 0.50 -11.03
N THR A 100 19.86 -0.57 -11.80
CA THR A 100 18.68 -1.40 -12.01
C THR A 100 18.47 -2.34 -10.82
N GLY A 101 17.21 -2.62 -10.50
CA GLY A 101 16.79 -3.52 -9.44
C GLY A 101 15.40 -4.09 -9.74
N PRO A 102 14.66 -4.57 -8.73
CA PRO A 102 13.30 -5.05 -8.95
C PRO A 102 12.38 -3.93 -9.45
N MET A 103 11.35 -4.31 -10.20
CA MET A 103 10.28 -3.39 -10.58
C MET A 103 9.65 -2.79 -9.32
N ARG A 104 9.55 -1.46 -9.31
CA ARG A 104 8.87 -0.71 -8.25
C ARG A 104 7.54 -0.24 -8.76
N TYR A 105 6.54 -0.30 -7.89
CA TYR A 105 5.18 0.10 -8.19
C TYR A 105 4.83 1.34 -7.38
N GLY A 106 4.15 2.26 -8.04
CA GLY A 106 3.50 3.41 -7.41
C GLY A 106 1.98 3.33 -7.58
N ALA A 107 1.26 4.24 -6.95
CA ALA A 107 -0.19 4.34 -7.07
C ALA A 107 -0.60 5.75 -7.51
N ALA A 108 -1.48 5.86 -8.52
CA ALA A 108 -1.88 7.16 -9.08
C ALA A 108 -2.60 8.04 -8.05
N GLY A 109 -3.37 7.43 -7.14
CA GLY A 109 -4.02 8.09 -6.01
C GLY A 109 -3.13 8.26 -4.77
N GLY A 110 -1.81 8.06 -4.90
CA GLY A 110 -0.86 7.93 -3.80
C GLY A 110 -0.94 6.58 -3.09
N MET A 111 0.10 6.19 -2.37
CA MET A 111 0.22 4.87 -1.76
C MET A 111 -0.93 4.54 -0.79
N ARG A 112 -1.58 5.55 -0.20
CA ARG A 112 -2.76 5.34 0.66
C ARG A 112 -3.89 4.64 -0.09
N SER A 113 -4.02 4.87 -1.41
CA SER A 113 -5.12 4.29 -2.19
C SER A 113 -5.10 2.77 -2.15
N LEU A 114 -3.93 2.12 -2.02
CA LEU A 114 -3.83 0.66 -1.91
C LEU A 114 -4.42 0.14 -0.60
N VAL A 115 -4.24 0.87 0.50
CA VAL A 115 -4.83 0.53 1.80
C VAL A 115 -6.35 0.73 1.77
N LEU A 116 -6.81 1.81 1.14
CA LEU A 116 -8.24 2.09 1.00
C LEU A 116 -8.94 1.09 0.06
N ASP A 117 -8.25 0.67 -1.00
CA ASP A 117 -8.70 -0.38 -1.91
C ASP A 117 -8.95 -1.69 -1.18
N LEU A 118 -7.97 -2.12 -0.37
CA LEU A 118 -8.06 -3.35 0.42
C LEU A 118 -9.11 -3.26 1.54
N ALA A 119 -9.35 -2.05 2.06
CA ALA A 119 -10.34 -1.79 3.09
C ALA A 119 -11.78 -1.67 2.56
N ARG A 120 -12.00 -1.76 1.24
CA ARG A 120 -13.35 -1.72 0.69
C ARG A 120 -14.19 -2.88 1.24
N ASP A 121 -15.39 -2.54 1.66
CA ASP A 121 -16.41 -3.47 2.18
C ASP A 121 -16.05 -4.17 3.50
N LEU A 122 -15.10 -3.61 4.27
CA LEU A 122 -14.79 -3.97 5.66
C LEU A 122 -15.62 -3.20 6.69
#